data_AF-A0A2I4BQ80-F1
#
_entry.id   AF-A0A2I4BQ80-F1
#
_cell.length_a   1.000
_cell.length_b   1.000
_cell.length_c   1.000
_cell.angle_alpha   90.00
_cell.angle_beta   90.00
_cell.angle_gamma   90.00
#
_symmetry.space_group_name_H-M   'P 1'
#
loop_
_entity.id
_entity.type
_entity.pdbx_description
1 polymer ?
#
loop_
_entity_poly.entity_id
_entity_poly.type
_entity_poly.pdbx_seq_one_letter_code
_entity_poly.pdbx_strand_id
1 'polypeptide(L)'
;MPYLDRLNRVCGFLDLEEKENSCRFLRRYFILDTLGNVLLWYMDNPQNLPSGASSVGSLKLTYISKVNEATAKQKPKTEFCFVINAVSRRYFLQADDANDMKDWISALNKASKITVPKPSSTSAPPRPDVTAEISDSQGGKRQHAYKTEVIGGVVVHTPIQNESEETNGKEKKGNRPGVLRCGYCVKQGNVRKSWKRRFFTLDDKAVSYYKSEADKEPLRAVSLRDIQKVHECLVKSGDLLLRDNLFEIITSSRTFYIQTDSPEDMRGWIRDIEMKIQEFRGPPRVTLFFFFVVPCSNAARLSIKLKTPLARLVLKASGSGDPSW
;
A
#
# COMPACT_ATOMS: atom_id res chain seq x y z
N MET A 1 2.30 -9.67 3.73
CA MET A 1 2.50 -9.92 5.18
C MET A 1 1.31 -9.30 5.88
N PRO A 2 0.55 -10.07 6.68
CA PRO A 2 -0.58 -9.52 7.41
C PRO A 2 -0.09 -8.46 8.40
N TYR A 3 -0.94 -7.48 8.67
CA TYR A 3 -0.68 -6.41 9.63
C TYR A 3 -1.90 -6.19 10.52
N LEU A 4 -1.75 -5.39 11.57
CA LEU A 4 -2.85 -5.07 12.49
C LEU A 4 -3.56 -3.80 12.05
N ASP A 5 -4.88 -3.84 11.96
CA ASP A 5 -5.70 -2.63 11.75
C ASP A 5 -5.83 -1.80 13.05
N ARG A 6 -6.54 -0.67 12.98
CA ARG A 6 -6.81 0.21 14.14
C ARG A 6 -7.61 -0.47 15.25
N LEU A 7 -8.27 -1.59 14.95
CA LEU A 7 -9.03 -2.40 15.90
C LEU A 7 -8.23 -3.61 16.38
N ASN A 8 -6.92 -3.63 16.10
CA ASN A 8 -6.00 -4.70 16.47
C ASN A 8 -6.35 -6.06 15.85
N ARG A 9 -7.01 -6.05 14.68
CA ARG A 9 -7.36 -7.25 13.91
C ARG A 9 -6.31 -7.51 12.85
N VAL A 10 -6.00 -8.79 12.63
CA VAL A 10 -5.04 -9.19 11.60
C VAL A 10 -5.69 -9.05 10.23
N CYS A 11 -5.09 -8.28 9.34
CA CYS A 11 -5.65 -7.97 8.04
C CYS A 11 -4.57 -7.90 6.94
N GLY A 12 -5.00 -8.01 5.69
CA GLY A 12 -4.09 -7.94 4.55
C GLY A 12 -4.64 -8.62 3.30
N PHE A 13 -3.94 -8.46 2.19
CA PHE A 13 -4.33 -9.10 0.94
C PHE A 13 -3.83 -10.54 0.85
N LEU A 14 -4.70 -11.40 0.32
CA LEU A 14 -4.37 -12.74 -0.15
C LEU A 14 -5.10 -12.98 -1.47
N ASP A 15 -4.57 -13.88 -2.29
CA ASP A 15 -5.27 -14.31 -3.49
C ASP A 15 -6.03 -15.61 -3.15
N LEU A 16 -7.36 -15.61 -3.36
CA LEU A 16 -8.27 -16.71 -2.99
C LEU A 16 -8.76 -17.45 -4.24
N GLU A 17 -8.69 -18.77 -4.22
CA GLU A 17 -9.37 -19.61 -5.20
C GLU A 17 -10.84 -19.81 -4.80
N GLU A 18 -11.74 -18.99 -5.35
CA GLU A 18 -13.17 -19.02 -4.97
C GLU A 18 -13.90 -20.28 -5.45
N LYS A 19 -13.53 -20.81 -6.62
CA LYS A 19 -14.07 -22.04 -7.19
C LYS A 19 -12.99 -23.12 -7.14
N GLU A 20 -13.30 -24.23 -6.46
CA GLU A 20 -12.37 -25.36 -6.31
C GLU A 20 -11.93 -25.88 -7.68
N ASN A 21 -10.62 -26.14 -7.82
CA ASN A 21 -9.96 -26.60 -9.05
C ASN A 21 -10.02 -25.63 -10.25
N SER A 22 -10.46 -24.39 -10.05
CA SER A 22 -10.42 -23.39 -11.13
C SER A 22 -9.00 -22.95 -11.48
N CYS A 23 -8.05 -23.12 -10.55
CA CYS A 23 -6.71 -22.56 -10.63
C CYS A 23 -6.69 -21.03 -10.84
N ARG A 24 -7.82 -20.37 -10.62
CA ARG A 24 -7.99 -18.92 -10.75
C ARG A 24 -8.07 -18.31 -9.36
N PHE A 25 -7.06 -17.54 -9.02
CA PHE A 25 -6.99 -16.83 -7.76
C PHE A 25 -7.45 -15.39 -7.95
N LEU A 26 -8.31 -14.93 -7.05
CA LEU A 26 -8.83 -13.56 -7.02
C LEU A 26 -8.29 -12.86 -5.78
N ARG A 27 -7.69 -11.69 -5.97
CA ARG A 27 -7.18 -10.90 -4.86
C ARG A 27 -8.33 -10.38 -4.00
N ARG A 28 -8.21 -10.58 -2.69
CA ARG A 28 -9.19 -10.11 -1.70
C ARG A 28 -8.47 -9.53 -0.49
N TYR A 29 -9.10 -8.56 0.15
CA TYR A 29 -8.63 -8.01 1.41
C TYR A 29 -9.27 -8.78 2.56
N PHE A 30 -8.47 -9.51 3.33
CA PHE A 30 -8.90 -10.32 4.45
C PHE A 30 -8.81 -9.56 5.76
N ILE A 31 -9.78 -9.79 6.65
CA ILE A 31 -9.81 -9.33 8.03
C ILE A 31 -10.12 -10.54 8.90
N LEU A 32 -9.16 -10.92 9.73
CA LEU A 32 -9.30 -11.93 10.77
C LEU A 32 -9.78 -11.24 12.06
N ASP A 33 -11.09 -11.32 12.28
CA ASP A 33 -11.75 -10.81 13.48
C ASP A 33 -11.87 -11.91 14.52
N THR A 34 -10.92 -11.94 15.45
CA THR A 34 -10.88 -12.94 16.53
C THR A 34 -12.00 -12.75 17.55
N LEU A 35 -12.46 -11.52 17.76
CA LEU A 35 -13.56 -11.21 18.67
C LEU A 35 -14.91 -11.60 18.05
N GLY A 36 -15.08 -11.29 16.76
CA GLY A 36 -16.25 -11.68 15.97
C GLY A 36 -16.26 -13.15 15.54
N ASN A 37 -15.22 -13.92 15.85
CA ASN A 37 -15.06 -15.32 15.47
C ASN A 37 -15.22 -15.57 13.96
N VAL A 38 -14.70 -14.64 13.14
CA VAL A 38 -14.90 -14.68 11.68
C VAL A 38 -13.67 -14.18 10.92
N LEU A 39 -13.35 -14.88 9.83
CA LEU A 39 -12.47 -14.41 8.77
C LEU A 39 -13.35 -13.83 7.66
N LEU A 40 -13.26 -12.52 7.44
CA LEU A 40 -14.00 -11.79 6.41
C LEU A 40 -13.08 -11.48 5.25
N TRP A 41 -13.62 -11.37 4.04
CA TRP A 41 -12.88 -10.80 2.92
C TRP A 41 -13.72 -9.90 2.02
N TYR A 42 -13.05 -8.90 1.46
CA TYR A 42 -13.63 -7.80 0.70
C TYR A 42 -12.95 -7.67 -0.67
N MET A 43 -13.57 -6.91 -1.58
CA MET A 43 -12.99 -6.59 -2.89
C MET A 43 -11.71 -5.75 -2.76
N ASP A 44 -11.68 -4.85 -1.77
CA ASP A 44 -10.51 -4.05 -1.37
C ASP A 44 -10.58 -3.81 0.15
N ASN A 45 -9.63 -3.08 0.72
CA ASN A 45 -9.71 -2.58 2.09
C ASN A 45 -11.05 -1.85 2.29
N PRO A 46 -11.88 -2.21 3.30
CA PRO A 46 -13.16 -1.57 3.55
C PRO A 46 -13.10 -0.04 3.68
N GLN A 47 -11.95 0.53 4.04
CA GLN A 47 -11.75 1.99 4.10
C GLN A 47 -11.73 2.65 2.71
N ASN A 48 -11.40 1.89 1.67
CA ASN A 48 -11.35 2.35 0.28
C ASN A 48 -12.67 2.07 -0.47
N LEU A 49 -13.64 1.41 0.18
CA LEU A 49 -14.90 1.05 -0.43
C LEU A 49 -15.99 2.09 -0.10
N PRO A 50 -17.03 2.22 -0.95
CA PRO A 50 -18.17 3.08 -0.65
C PRO A 50 -18.80 2.75 0.70
N SER A 51 -19.31 3.77 1.40
CA SER A 51 -20.02 3.59 2.67
C SER A 51 -21.16 2.57 2.51
N GLY A 52 -21.10 1.49 3.31
CA GLY A 52 -22.07 0.39 3.25
C GLY A 52 -21.63 -0.82 2.43
N ALA A 53 -20.43 -0.84 1.85
CA ALA A 53 -19.91 -2.02 1.16
C ALA A 53 -19.83 -3.25 2.10
N SER A 54 -20.45 -4.35 1.67
CA SER A 54 -20.47 -5.61 2.42
C SER A 54 -19.25 -6.49 2.13
N SER A 55 -18.97 -7.42 3.04
CA SER A 55 -17.99 -8.49 2.78
C SER A 55 -18.44 -9.35 1.60
N VAL A 56 -17.49 -9.71 0.73
CA VAL A 56 -17.68 -10.62 -0.41
C VAL A 56 -17.89 -12.05 0.09
N GLY A 57 -17.26 -12.39 1.21
CA GLY A 57 -17.48 -13.65 1.86
C GLY A 57 -16.93 -13.66 3.28
N SER A 58 -17.27 -14.74 3.97
CA SER A 58 -16.89 -14.95 5.35
C SER A 58 -16.67 -16.43 5.63
N LEU A 59 -15.84 -16.71 6.64
CA LEU A 59 -15.61 -18.03 7.18
C LEU A 59 -15.52 -17.94 8.70
N LYS A 60 -16.44 -18.59 9.42
CA LYS A 60 -16.37 -18.65 10.89
C LYS A 60 -15.14 -19.44 11.32
N LEU A 61 -14.40 -18.94 12.31
CA LEU A 61 -13.15 -19.58 12.74
C LEU A 61 -13.39 -20.94 13.39
N THR A 62 -14.55 -21.11 14.03
CA THR A 62 -15.01 -22.41 14.56
C THR A 62 -15.23 -23.47 13.48
N TYR A 63 -15.38 -23.09 12.21
CA TYR A 63 -15.50 -24.04 11.11
C TYR A 63 -14.15 -24.47 10.55
N ILE A 64 -13.06 -23.82 10.96
CA ILE A 64 -11.71 -24.14 10.53
C ILE A 64 -11.19 -25.32 11.36
N SER A 65 -10.95 -26.45 10.71
CA SER A 65 -10.37 -27.63 11.35
C SER A 65 -8.84 -27.60 11.35
N LYS A 66 -8.23 -27.12 10.27
CA LYS A 66 -6.77 -27.09 10.12
C LYS A 66 -6.30 -26.11 9.06
N VAL A 67 -5.22 -25.39 9.34
CA VAL A 67 -4.54 -24.52 8.36
C VAL A 67 -3.10 -24.97 8.17
N ASN A 68 -2.72 -25.32 6.94
CA ASN A 68 -1.36 -25.78 6.60
C ASN A 68 -0.88 -25.18 5.27
N GLU A 69 0.43 -25.25 5.02
CA GLU A 69 1.00 -25.06 3.69
C GLU A 69 0.39 -26.06 2.69
N ALA A 70 0.09 -25.60 1.48
CA ALA A 70 -0.44 -26.46 0.44
C ALA A 70 0.70 -27.30 -0.14
N THR A 71 0.46 -28.59 -0.30
CA THR A 71 1.48 -29.48 -0.86
C THR A 71 1.68 -29.23 -2.35
N ALA A 72 2.90 -29.47 -2.85
CA ALA A 72 3.20 -29.37 -4.28
C ALA A 72 2.31 -30.29 -5.14
N LYS A 73 1.77 -31.38 -4.59
CA LYS A 73 0.79 -32.24 -5.27
C LYS A 73 -0.56 -31.55 -5.46
N GLN A 74 -0.99 -30.74 -4.49
CA GLN A 74 -2.26 -30.01 -4.55
C GLN A 74 -2.18 -28.80 -5.47
N LYS A 75 -1.06 -28.05 -5.39
CA LYS A 75 -0.84 -26.84 -6.18
C LYS A 75 0.60 -26.75 -6.71
N PRO A 76 0.95 -27.54 -7.75
CA PRO A 76 2.33 -27.66 -8.26
C PRO A 76 2.89 -26.37 -8.89
N LYS A 77 2.02 -25.41 -9.23
CA LYS A 77 2.40 -24.15 -9.91
C LYS A 77 2.13 -22.90 -9.06
N THR A 78 1.74 -23.07 -7.80
CA THR A 78 1.33 -21.95 -6.93
C THR A 78 2.26 -21.90 -5.74
N GLU A 79 3.31 -21.08 -5.84
CA GLU A 79 4.20 -20.81 -4.70
C GLU A 79 3.47 -20.04 -3.60
N PHE A 80 3.94 -20.21 -2.35
CA PHE A 80 3.41 -19.52 -1.16
C PHE A 80 1.91 -19.76 -0.96
N CYS A 81 1.45 -20.95 -1.37
CA CYS A 81 0.06 -21.37 -1.25
C CYS A 81 -0.15 -22.14 0.04
N PHE A 82 -1.26 -21.85 0.71
CA PHE A 82 -1.70 -22.55 1.90
C PHE A 82 -3.18 -22.87 1.81
N VAL A 83 -3.62 -23.84 2.62
CA VAL A 83 -4.98 -24.35 2.61
C VAL A 83 -5.61 -24.19 3.99
N ILE A 84 -6.81 -23.61 4.01
CA ILE A 84 -7.71 -23.63 5.15
C ILE A 84 -8.71 -24.77 4.92
N ASN A 85 -8.64 -25.78 5.78
CA ASN A 85 -9.61 -26.86 5.80
C ASN A 85 -10.77 -26.42 6.70
N ALA A 86 -11.95 -26.25 6.11
CA ALA A 86 -13.17 -25.98 6.84
C ALA A 86 -14.17 -27.11 6.66
N VAL A 87 -15.19 -27.15 7.53
CA VAL A 87 -16.27 -28.15 7.47
C VAL A 87 -16.98 -28.13 6.11
N SER A 88 -17.18 -26.93 5.54
CA SER A 88 -17.88 -26.76 4.27
C SER A 88 -17.03 -27.13 3.06
N ARG A 89 -15.79 -26.62 3.00
CA ARG A 89 -14.87 -26.82 1.88
C ARG A 89 -13.44 -26.47 2.26
N ARG A 90 -12.52 -26.71 1.32
CA ARG A 90 -11.15 -26.23 1.38
C ARG A 90 -11.04 -24.87 0.69
N TYR A 91 -10.33 -23.95 1.31
CA TYR A 91 -9.98 -22.66 0.72
C TYR A 91 -8.48 -22.67 0.45
N PHE A 92 -8.09 -22.54 -0.82
CA PHE A 92 -6.70 -22.35 -1.19
C PHE A 92 -6.42 -20.86 -1.30
N LEU A 93 -5.40 -20.41 -0.58
CA LEU A 93 -4.99 -19.01 -0.55
C LEU A 93 -3.51 -18.92 -0.91
N GLN A 94 -3.17 -17.93 -1.71
CA GLN A 94 -1.81 -17.60 -2.06
C GLN A 94 -1.39 -16.30 -1.38
N ALA A 95 -0.25 -16.34 -0.70
CA ALA A 95 0.36 -15.19 -0.08
C ALA A 95 1.40 -14.52 -1.01
N ASP A 96 1.81 -13.30 -0.67
CA ASP A 96 2.73 -12.52 -1.51
C ASP A 96 4.18 -13.05 -1.49
N ASP A 97 4.55 -13.77 -0.42
CA ASP A 97 5.87 -14.40 -0.19
C ASP A 97 5.81 -15.46 0.94
N ALA A 98 6.94 -16.16 1.18
CA ALA A 98 7.01 -17.24 2.17
C ALA A 98 6.79 -16.78 3.62
N ASN A 99 7.22 -15.57 3.99
CA ASN A 99 7.02 -15.06 5.33
C ASN A 99 5.56 -14.63 5.53
N ASP A 100 4.97 -13.99 4.52
CA ASP A 100 3.54 -13.68 4.47
C ASP A 100 2.67 -14.91 4.68
N MET A 101 2.98 -15.99 3.97
CA MET A 101 2.30 -17.27 4.14
C MET A 101 2.41 -17.79 5.57
N LYS A 102 3.63 -17.83 6.13
CA LYS A 102 3.86 -18.32 7.50
C LYS A 102 3.13 -17.48 8.55
N ASP A 103 3.13 -16.16 8.40
CA ASP A 103 2.45 -15.24 9.31
C ASP A 103 0.93 -15.45 9.26
N TRP A 104 0.35 -15.60 8.07
CA TRP A 104 -1.08 -15.89 7.93
C TRP A 104 -1.46 -17.25 8.51
N ILE A 105 -0.68 -18.30 8.22
CA ILE A 105 -0.90 -19.64 8.79
C ILE A 105 -0.84 -19.59 10.32
N SER A 106 0.14 -18.89 10.88
CA SER A 106 0.31 -18.72 12.33
C SER A 106 -0.88 -17.99 12.95
N ALA A 107 -1.29 -16.85 12.37
CA ALA A 107 -2.41 -16.05 12.86
C ALA A 107 -3.72 -16.84 12.84
N LEU A 108 -4.01 -17.55 11.74
CA LEU A 108 -5.23 -18.34 11.59
C LEU A 108 -5.25 -19.54 12.54
N ASN A 109 -4.13 -20.26 12.69
CA ASN A 109 -4.04 -21.37 13.64
C ASN A 109 -4.17 -20.91 15.10
N LYS A 110 -3.62 -19.75 15.44
CA LYS A 110 -3.79 -19.15 16.77
C LYS A 110 -5.26 -18.81 17.02
N ALA A 111 -5.92 -18.20 16.04
CA ALA A 111 -7.31 -17.78 16.14
C ALA A 111 -8.31 -18.96 16.18
N SER A 112 -8.06 -20.04 15.43
CA SER A 112 -8.88 -21.25 15.49
C SER A 112 -8.67 -22.07 16.78
N LYS A 113 -7.48 -22.04 17.38
CA LYS A 113 -7.23 -22.71 18.68
C LYS A 113 -7.88 -22.00 19.86
N ILE A 114 -7.90 -20.67 19.88
CA ILE A 114 -8.53 -19.88 20.96
C ILE A 114 -10.05 -20.14 21.01
N THR A 115 -10.66 -20.47 19.88
CA THR A 115 -12.12 -20.60 19.74
C THR A 115 -12.64 -22.03 19.93
N VAL A 116 -11.77 -23.03 20.10
CA VAL A 116 -12.13 -24.42 20.41
C VAL A 116 -11.82 -24.70 21.88
N PRO A 117 -12.81 -24.67 22.80
CA PRO A 117 -12.61 -25.17 24.15
C PRO A 117 -12.21 -26.65 24.06
N LYS A 118 -11.10 -27.01 24.69
CA LYS A 118 -10.72 -28.41 24.87
C LYS A 118 -11.79 -29.04 25.78
N PRO A 119 -12.54 -30.09 25.36
CA PRO A 119 -13.43 -30.77 26.28
C PRO A 119 -12.57 -31.44 27.35
N SER A 120 -12.55 -30.86 28.54
CA SER A 120 -11.99 -31.51 29.71
C SER A 120 -12.84 -32.74 30.01
N SER A 121 -12.23 -33.91 29.87
CA SER A 121 -12.69 -35.15 30.46
C SER A 121 -12.74 -35.00 31.98
N THR A 122 -13.89 -34.68 32.55
CA THR A 122 -14.16 -34.94 33.97
C THR A 122 -15.66 -35.16 34.15
N SER A 123 -15.96 -36.25 34.85
CA SER A 123 -17.24 -36.87 35.17
C SER A 123 -18.39 -35.93 35.57
N ALA A 124 -19.59 -36.27 35.07
CA ALA A 124 -20.88 -35.78 35.54
C ALA A 124 -21.21 -36.27 36.97
N PRO A 125 -22.19 -35.65 37.66
CA PRO A 125 -22.28 -35.56 39.12
C PRO A 125 -23.31 -36.54 39.74
N PRO A 126 -23.38 -36.59 41.09
CA PRO A 126 -24.67 -36.65 41.77
C PRO A 126 -24.93 -35.38 42.61
N ARG A 127 -26.21 -34.97 42.61
CA ARG A 127 -26.83 -33.87 43.39
C ARG A 127 -27.07 -34.30 44.87
N PRO A 128 -27.79 -33.52 45.68
CA PRO A 128 -27.46 -32.20 46.25
C PRO A 128 -27.52 -32.24 47.79
N ASP A 129 -26.97 -31.24 48.48
CA ASP A 129 -27.61 -30.81 49.73
C ASP A 129 -27.42 -29.32 49.99
N VAL A 130 -28.46 -28.76 50.59
CA VAL A 130 -28.84 -27.34 50.64
C VAL A 130 -28.09 -26.61 51.74
N THR A 131 -27.50 -25.44 51.43
CA THR A 131 -27.64 -24.24 52.28
C THR A 131 -27.21 -22.97 51.55
N ALA A 132 -28.08 -21.96 51.65
CA ALA A 132 -27.98 -20.64 51.09
C ALA A 132 -26.84 -19.82 51.71
N GLU A 133 -26.25 -18.90 50.95
CA GLU A 133 -25.83 -17.56 51.39
C GLU A 133 -25.57 -16.69 50.13
N ILE A 134 -25.91 -15.42 50.25
CA ILE A 134 -26.11 -14.43 49.19
C ILE A 134 -24.82 -13.65 48.91
N SER A 135 -24.45 -13.44 47.64
CA SER A 135 -23.86 -12.16 47.19
C SER A 135 -23.74 -12.09 45.67
N ASP A 136 -24.38 -11.08 45.11
CA ASP A 136 -24.49 -10.71 43.71
C ASP A 136 -23.22 -10.01 43.20
N SER A 137 -22.75 -10.37 42.01
CA SER A 137 -21.81 -9.54 41.24
C SER A 137 -21.86 -9.89 39.75
N GLN A 138 -22.82 -9.29 39.03
CA GLN A 138 -22.82 -9.20 37.57
C GLN A 138 -22.63 -7.76 37.07
N GLY A 139 -21.73 -7.61 36.08
CA GLY A 139 -22.06 -6.85 34.86
C GLY A 139 -21.74 -5.36 34.82
N GLY A 140 -20.49 -4.99 34.55
CA GLY A 140 -20.10 -3.63 34.15
C GLY A 140 -20.08 -3.44 32.62
N LYS A 141 -21.16 -2.87 32.06
CA LYS A 141 -21.20 -2.25 30.72
C LYS A 141 -20.60 -0.83 30.80
N ARG A 142 -19.95 -0.38 29.71
CA ARG A 142 -19.32 0.95 29.60
C ARG A 142 -20.35 2.08 29.76
N GLN A 143 -20.02 3.02 30.65
CA GLN A 143 -20.77 4.23 31.02
C GLN A 143 -20.59 5.36 29.97
N HIS A 144 -21.64 6.15 29.74
CA HIS A 144 -21.55 7.49 29.13
C HIS A 144 -21.55 8.54 30.25
N ALA A 145 -20.70 9.56 30.15
CA ALA A 145 -20.58 10.62 31.16
C ALA A 145 -21.71 11.64 31.04
N TYR A 146 -22.36 11.95 32.16
CA TYR A 146 -23.34 13.03 32.34
C TYR A 146 -22.83 13.96 33.44
N LYS A 147 -23.04 15.28 33.31
CA LYS A 147 -22.77 16.25 34.39
C LYS A 147 -24.11 16.66 35.00
N THR A 148 -24.25 16.49 36.31
CA THR A 148 -25.46 16.85 37.07
C THR A 148 -25.22 18.15 37.83
N GLU A 149 -26.13 19.12 37.74
CA GLU A 149 -26.19 20.27 38.62
C GLU A 149 -27.56 20.33 39.32
N VAL A 150 -27.58 20.77 40.57
CA VAL A 150 -28.79 20.84 41.40
C VAL A 150 -29.12 22.31 41.65
N ILE A 151 -30.24 22.77 41.08
CA ILE A 151 -30.80 24.09 41.35
C ILE A 151 -32.26 23.87 41.77
N GLY A 152 -32.63 24.31 42.98
CA GLY A 152 -34.03 24.37 43.40
C GLY A 152 -34.78 23.03 43.52
N GLY A 153 -34.09 21.92 43.76
CA GLY A 153 -34.73 20.63 44.10
C GLY A 153 -35.27 19.79 42.94
N VAL A 154 -34.95 20.14 41.68
CA VAL A 154 -35.28 19.33 40.50
C VAL A 154 -34.00 18.91 39.77
N VAL A 155 -33.88 17.60 39.48
CA VAL A 155 -32.73 17.03 38.75
C VAL A 155 -33.00 17.13 37.24
N VAL A 156 -32.19 17.92 36.53
CA VAL A 156 -32.25 18.05 35.07
C VAL A 156 -31.01 17.38 34.46
N HIS A 157 -31.23 16.43 33.54
CA HIS A 157 -30.17 15.80 32.77
C HIS A 157 -30.10 16.45 31.37
N THR A 158 -29.08 17.26 31.12
CA THR A 158 -28.84 17.85 29.79
C THR A 158 -27.70 17.10 29.09
N PRO A 159 -27.89 16.57 27.87
CA PRO A 159 -26.82 15.93 27.10
C PRO A 159 -25.77 16.97 26.63
N ILE A 160 -24.49 16.63 26.75
CA ILE A 160 -23.39 17.48 26.26
C ILE A 160 -23.39 17.43 24.73
N GLN A 161 -23.78 18.53 24.09
CA GLN A 161 -23.66 18.75 22.65
C GLN A 161 -22.34 19.48 22.39
N ASN A 162 -21.37 18.80 21.78
CA ASN A 162 -20.17 19.45 21.26
C ASN A 162 -20.41 19.80 19.79
N GLU A 163 -20.86 21.02 19.52
CA GLU A 163 -20.58 21.73 18.26
C GLU A 163 -19.31 22.58 18.43
N SER A 164 -18.74 23.00 17.28
CA SER A 164 -17.49 23.75 17.06
C SER A 164 -16.22 22.88 17.08
N GLU A 165 -15.27 22.98 16.14
CA GLU A 165 -15.04 23.92 15.04
C GLU A 165 -13.95 23.33 14.12
N GLU A 166 -14.00 23.70 12.84
CA GLU A 166 -12.96 23.43 11.85
C GLU A 166 -11.60 23.99 12.30
N THR A 167 -10.57 23.13 12.38
CA THR A 167 -9.17 23.60 12.28
C THR A 167 -8.30 22.56 11.56
N ASN A 168 -8.08 22.85 10.28
CA ASN A 168 -6.88 22.60 9.47
C ASN A 168 -5.75 21.81 10.19
N GLY A 169 -5.78 20.48 10.07
CA GLY A 169 -4.77 19.57 10.62
C GLY A 169 -3.65 19.30 9.63
N LYS A 170 -2.65 20.20 9.60
CA LYS A 170 -1.35 20.01 8.95
C LYS A 170 -0.74 18.67 9.42
N GLU A 171 -0.51 17.77 8.48
CA GLU A 171 0.02 16.42 8.72
C GLU A 171 1.32 16.47 9.56
N LYS A 172 1.36 15.67 10.63
CA LYS A 172 2.57 15.45 11.42
C LYS A 172 3.58 14.69 10.54
N LYS A 173 4.61 15.40 10.07
CA LYS A 173 5.80 14.84 9.41
C LYS A 173 6.39 13.72 10.27
N GLY A 174 6.49 12.52 9.70
CA GLY A 174 7.20 11.38 10.29
C GLY A 174 8.65 11.75 10.62
N ASN A 175 9.17 11.17 11.71
CA ASN A 175 10.39 11.53 12.45
C ASN A 175 11.73 11.23 11.73
N ARG A 176 11.81 11.40 10.41
CA ARG A 176 13.05 11.19 9.63
C ARG A 176 13.61 12.54 9.15
N PRO A 177 14.79 12.96 9.64
CA PRO A 177 15.44 14.18 9.17
C PRO A 177 15.66 14.13 7.65
N GLY A 178 15.28 15.19 6.94
CA GLY A 178 15.49 15.31 5.49
C GLY A 178 14.42 14.66 4.59
N VAL A 179 13.36 14.07 5.16
CA VAL A 179 12.23 13.57 4.37
C VAL A 179 11.25 14.71 4.05
N LEU A 180 10.99 14.90 2.77
CA LEU A 180 10.14 15.96 2.23
C LEU A 180 8.68 15.53 2.16
N ARG A 181 8.47 14.28 1.73
CA ARG A 181 7.16 13.63 1.68
C ARG A 181 7.31 12.18 2.12
N CYS A 182 6.34 11.69 2.86
CA CYS A 182 6.23 10.28 3.19
C CYS A 182 4.77 9.86 3.23
N GLY A 183 4.52 8.58 2.99
CA GLY A 183 3.16 8.04 3.01
C GLY A 183 3.10 6.62 2.49
N TYR A 184 2.01 5.93 2.78
CA TYR A 184 1.79 4.62 2.21
C TYR A 184 1.21 4.73 0.80
N CYS A 185 1.81 4.02 -0.15
CA CYS A 185 1.30 3.88 -1.51
C CYS A 185 1.26 2.40 -1.91
N VAL A 186 0.49 2.07 -2.94
CA VAL A 186 0.41 0.71 -3.48
C VAL A 186 1.16 0.66 -4.80
N LYS A 187 2.20 -0.18 -4.90
CA LYS A 187 3.06 -0.24 -6.08
C LYS A 187 3.01 -1.57 -6.80
N GLN A 188 3.15 -1.54 -8.13
CA GLN A 188 3.22 -2.77 -8.94
C GLN A 188 4.61 -3.44 -8.84
N GLY A 189 4.62 -4.76 -8.69
CA GLY A 189 5.81 -5.61 -8.69
C GLY A 189 6.51 -5.64 -10.06
N ASN A 190 7.78 -6.02 -10.07
CA ASN A 190 8.58 -6.01 -11.31
C ASN A 190 8.26 -7.21 -12.20
N VAL A 191 8.50 -8.40 -11.63
CA VAL A 191 8.38 -9.70 -12.30
C VAL A 191 6.94 -10.18 -12.25
N ARG A 192 6.40 -10.35 -11.03
CA ARG A 192 4.97 -10.53 -10.81
C ARG A 192 4.34 -9.16 -10.74
N LYS A 193 3.38 -8.87 -11.62
CA LYS A 193 2.66 -7.59 -11.70
C LYS A 193 1.65 -7.39 -10.55
N SER A 194 1.98 -7.89 -9.36
CA SER A 194 1.15 -7.78 -8.15
C SER A 194 1.31 -6.40 -7.50
N TRP A 195 0.26 -5.96 -6.82
CA TRP A 195 0.20 -4.64 -6.18
C TRP A 195 0.44 -4.78 -4.68
N LYS A 196 1.48 -4.11 -4.17
CA LYS A 196 1.91 -4.20 -2.75
C LYS A 196 1.91 -2.82 -2.10
N ARG A 197 1.28 -2.71 -0.92
CA ARG A 197 1.35 -1.51 -0.06
C ARG A 197 2.75 -1.41 0.54
N ARG A 198 3.36 -0.23 0.40
CA ARG A 198 4.71 0.08 0.87
C ARG A 198 4.74 1.51 1.40
N PHE A 199 5.56 1.74 2.41
CA PHE A 199 5.81 3.09 2.90
C PHE A 199 6.83 3.74 1.98
N PHE A 200 6.45 4.86 1.37
CA PHE A 200 7.32 5.63 0.49
C PHE A 200 7.86 6.85 1.22
N THR A 201 9.08 7.24 0.88
CA THR A 201 9.69 8.50 1.27
C THR A 201 10.31 9.17 0.05
N LEU A 202 10.23 10.49 0.02
CA LEU A 202 10.99 11.35 -0.88
C LEU A 202 11.93 12.20 -0.02
N ASP A 203 13.21 12.13 -0.33
CA ASP A 203 14.24 13.03 0.20
C ASP A 203 14.92 13.79 -0.95
N ASP A 204 15.98 14.54 -0.66
CA ASP A 204 16.72 15.29 -1.67
C ASP A 204 17.45 14.41 -2.68
N LYS A 205 17.60 13.10 -2.48
CA LYS A 205 18.42 12.23 -3.33
C LYS A 205 17.61 11.21 -4.11
N ALA A 206 16.54 10.68 -3.52
CA ALA A 206 15.82 9.53 -4.05
C ALA A 206 14.36 9.46 -3.60
N VAL A 207 13.57 8.73 -4.40
CA VAL A 207 12.30 8.15 -3.96
C VAL A 207 12.57 6.74 -3.46
N SER A 208 12.38 6.51 -2.17
CA SER A 208 12.64 5.23 -1.52
C SER A 208 11.34 4.58 -1.06
N TYR A 209 11.31 3.25 -1.02
CA TYR A 209 10.19 2.53 -0.41
C TYR A 209 10.64 1.40 0.52
N TYR A 210 9.86 1.23 1.58
CA TYR A 210 10.10 0.34 2.70
C TYR A 210 8.93 -0.63 2.83
N LYS A 211 9.16 -1.76 3.50
CA LYS A 211 8.08 -2.68 3.82
C LYS A 211 7.08 -2.02 4.78
N SER A 212 7.56 -1.26 5.75
CA SER A 212 6.81 -0.46 6.72
C SER A 212 7.56 0.82 7.09
N GLU A 213 6.87 1.78 7.73
CA GLU A 213 7.48 3.02 8.24
C GLU A 213 8.55 2.79 9.32
N ALA A 214 8.47 1.68 10.07
CA ALA A 214 9.43 1.35 11.12
C ALA A 214 10.77 0.81 10.57
N ASP A 215 10.82 0.38 9.31
CA ASP A 215 12.02 -0.22 8.73
C ASP A 215 13.08 0.84 8.42
N LYS A 216 14.31 0.61 8.87
CA LYS A 216 15.43 1.54 8.65
C LYS A 216 15.95 1.50 7.20
N GLU A 217 16.01 0.31 6.63
CA GLU A 217 16.59 0.08 5.29
C GLU A 217 15.50 0.04 4.21
N PRO A 218 15.66 0.80 3.11
CA PRO A 218 14.71 0.75 2.01
C PRO A 218 14.84 -0.57 1.25
N LEU A 219 13.71 -1.10 0.79
CA LEU A 219 13.70 -2.20 -0.18
C LEU A 219 14.32 -1.77 -1.51
N ARG A 220 14.16 -0.50 -1.85
CA ARG A 220 14.80 0.15 -2.99
C ARG A 220 14.78 1.66 -2.82
N ALA A 221 15.85 2.30 -3.25
CA ALA A 221 15.92 3.72 -3.54
C ALA A 221 15.98 3.94 -5.06
N VAL A 222 15.13 4.79 -5.60
CA VAL A 222 15.17 5.27 -6.99
C VAL A 222 15.80 6.64 -6.97
N SER A 223 17.06 6.73 -7.40
CA SER A 223 17.79 8.00 -7.49
C SER A 223 17.04 8.99 -8.37
N LEU A 224 16.89 10.22 -7.91
CA LEU A 224 16.23 11.28 -8.69
C LEU A 224 16.96 11.56 -10.01
N ARG A 225 18.27 11.26 -10.08
CA ARG A 225 19.08 11.40 -11.30
C ARG A 225 18.68 10.39 -12.39
N ASP A 226 18.16 9.23 -11.98
CA ASP A 226 17.78 8.14 -12.89
C ASP A 226 16.33 8.27 -13.39
N ILE A 227 15.54 9.16 -12.77
CA ILE A 227 14.14 9.39 -13.16
C ILE A 227 14.12 10.25 -14.41
N GLN A 228 13.66 9.68 -15.52
CA GLN A 228 13.51 10.38 -16.78
C GLN A 228 12.26 11.25 -16.78
N LYS A 229 11.13 10.69 -16.32
CA LYS A 229 9.82 11.35 -16.22
C LYS A 229 9.01 10.79 -15.04
N VAL A 230 8.09 11.60 -14.55
CA VAL A 230 7.02 11.19 -13.62
C VAL A 230 5.74 11.86 -14.09
N HIS A 231 4.63 11.13 -14.16
CA HIS A 231 3.32 11.70 -14.53
C HIS A 231 2.18 10.76 -14.17
N GLU A 232 0.95 11.25 -14.30
CA GLU A 232 -0.26 10.44 -14.19
C GLU A 232 -0.28 9.32 -15.24
N CYS A 233 -0.71 8.13 -14.85
CA CYS A 233 -0.78 6.96 -15.72
C CYS A 233 -2.12 6.96 -16.46
N LEU A 234 -2.12 7.36 -17.74
CA LEU A 234 -3.33 7.48 -18.57
C LEU A 234 -3.64 6.21 -19.40
N VAL A 235 -3.25 5.03 -18.91
CA VAL A 235 -3.40 3.78 -19.67
C VAL A 235 -4.88 3.42 -19.84
N LYS A 236 -5.29 3.18 -21.09
CA LYS A 236 -6.69 2.94 -21.50
C LYS A 236 -7.09 1.46 -21.59
N SER A 237 -6.23 0.52 -21.16
CA SER A 237 -6.50 -0.92 -21.28
C SER A 237 -5.73 -1.79 -20.26
N GLY A 238 -6.23 -3.01 -20.02
CA GLY A 238 -5.67 -3.96 -19.05
C GLY A 238 -5.89 -3.60 -17.56
N ASP A 239 -5.22 -4.33 -16.65
CA ASP A 239 -5.39 -4.20 -15.20
C ASP A 239 -5.06 -2.80 -14.62
N LEU A 240 -4.35 -1.96 -15.39
CA LEU A 240 -4.04 -0.58 -15.01
C LEU A 240 -5.26 0.34 -15.14
N LEU A 241 -6.20 0.04 -16.05
CA LEU A 241 -7.39 0.89 -16.31
C LEU A 241 -8.35 0.94 -15.11
N LEU A 242 -8.30 -0.09 -14.25
CA LEU A 242 -9.18 -0.24 -13.10
C LEU A 242 -8.63 0.42 -11.82
N ARG A 243 -7.49 1.11 -11.91
CA ARG A 243 -6.78 1.70 -10.77
C ARG A 243 -6.87 3.22 -10.83
N ASP A 244 -7.64 3.80 -9.93
CA ASP A 244 -7.69 5.25 -9.74
C ASP A 244 -6.42 5.76 -9.05
N ASN A 245 -6.18 7.08 -9.13
CA ASN A 245 -5.10 7.77 -8.43
C ASN A 245 -3.71 7.15 -8.70
N LEU A 246 -3.48 6.75 -9.95
CA LEU A 246 -2.30 6.03 -10.40
C LEU A 246 -1.33 6.95 -11.14
N PHE A 247 -0.08 6.98 -10.68
CA PHE A 247 1.01 7.64 -11.37
C PHE A 247 2.15 6.69 -11.69
N GLU A 248 3.03 7.09 -12.61
CA GLU A 248 4.20 6.32 -12.98
C GLU A 248 5.50 7.12 -12.88
N ILE A 249 6.55 6.44 -12.42
CA ILE A 249 7.93 6.94 -12.44
C ILE A 249 8.70 6.14 -13.49
N ILE A 250 9.16 6.81 -14.53
CA ILE A 250 9.89 6.20 -15.64
C ILE A 250 11.40 6.39 -15.39
N THR A 251 12.14 5.29 -15.28
CA THR A 251 13.60 5.28 -15.30
C THR A 251 14.11 4.61 -16.58
N SER A 252 15.42 4.68 -16.82
CA SER A 252 16.06 4.03 -17.97
C SER A 252 15.87 2.51 -18.03
N SER A 253 15.65 1.86 -16.90
CA SER A 253 15.57 0.40 -16.79
C SER A 253 14.18 -0.10 -16.43
N ARG A 254 13.30 0.76 -15.88
CA ARG A 254 12.02 0.33 -15.34
C ARG A 254 11.02 1.48 -15.19
N THR A 255 9.77 1.20 -15.51
CA THR A 255 8.61 2.00 -15.08
C THR A 255 8.04 1.47 -13.76
N PHE A 256 7.83 2.37 -12.80
CA PHE A 256 7.19 2.07 -11.52
C PHE A 256 5.78 2.65 -11.51
N TYR A 257 4.77 1.78 -11.46
CA TYR A 257 3.37 2.17 -11.28
C TYR A 257 3.03 2.22 -9.79
N ILE A 258 2.50 3.35 -9.33
CA ILE A 258 2.24 3.65 -7.92
C ILE A 258 0.85 4.28 -7.81
N GLN A 259 -0.03 3.62 -7.08
CA GLN A 259 -1.35 4.08 -6.71
C GLN A 259 -1.31 4.73 -5.33
N THR A 260 -2.02 5.83 -5.18
CA THR A 260 -2.17 6.58 -3.91
C THR A 260 -3.61 6.47 -3.39
N ASP A 261 -3.83 6.85 -2.14
CA ASP A 261 -5.14 6.74 -1.50
C ASP A 261 -6.09 7.86 -2.00
N SER A 262 -5.58 9.00 -2.48
CA SER A 262 -6.37 10.13 -2.99
C SER A 262 -5.74 10.79 -4.25
N PRO A 263 -6.51 11.48 -5.11
CA PRO A 263 -5.96 12.21 -6.25
C PRO A 263 -5.08 13.39 -5.80
N GLU A 264 -5.34 13.96 -4.63
CA GLU A 264 -4.50 14.99 -4.00
C GLU A 264 -3.12 14.44 -3.65
N ASP A 265 -3.05 13.24 -3.08
CA ASP A 265 -1.80 12.55 -2.80
C ASP A 265 -1.02 12.26 -4.07
N MET A 266 -1.69 11.74 -5.11
CA MET A 266 -1.09 11.47 -6.41
C MET A 266 -0.43 12.74 -6.98
N ARG A 267 -1.19 13.82 -7.09
CA ARG A 267 -0.70 15.11 -7.62
C ARG A 267 0.42 15.66 -6.77
N GLY A 268 0.33 15.53 -5.45
CA GLY A 268 1.37 15.96 -4.53
C GLY A 268 2.67 15.16 -4.70
N TRP A 269 2.60 13.84 -4.85
CA TRP A 269 3.77 13.00 -5.11
C TRP A 269 4.44 13.35 -6.43
N ILE A 270 3.66 13.50 -7.51
CA ILE A 270 4.17 13.92 -8.82
C ILE A 270 4.89 15.27 -8.69
N ARG A 271 4.22 16.29 -8.14
CA ARG A 271 4.75 17.64 -7.99
C ARG A 271 6.05 17.67 -7.20
N ASP A 272 6.11 17.01 -6.04
CA ASP A 272 7.30 17.04 -5.18
C ASP A 272 8.49 16.32 -5.83
N ILE A 273 8.25 15.22 -6.54
CA ILE A 273 9.29 14.51 -7.30
C ILE A 273 9.79 15.38 -8.45
N GLU A 274 8.90 16.00 -9.24
CA GLU A 274 9.26 16.88 -10.36
C GLU A 274 10.09 18.08 -9.91
N MET A 275 9.66 18.76 -8.84
CA MET A 275 10.40 19.88 -8.27
C MET A 275 11.83 19.46 -7.92
N LYS A 276 12.00 18.30 -7.28
CA LYS A 276 13.33 17.79 -6.93
C LYS A 276 14.17 17.40 -8.14
N ILE A 277 13.57 16.83 -9.19
CA ILE A 277 14.29 16.56 -10.44
C ILE A 277 14.77 17.87 -11.09
N GLN A 278 13.97 18.94 -11.05
CA GLN A 278 14.32 20.25 -11.62
C GLN A 278 15.48 20.92 -10.86
N GLU A 279 15.50 20.84 -9.53
CA GLU A 279 16.62 21.33 -8.72
C GLU A 279 17.97 20.72 -9.18
N PHE A 280 17.98 19.45 -9.60
CA PHE A 280 19.19 18.78 -10.10
C PHE A 280 19.57 19.12 -11.55
N ARG A 281 18.57 19.37 -12.41
CA ARG A 281 18.79 19.58 -13.85
C ARG A 281 19.11 21.04 -14.20
N GLY A 282 19.01 21.95 -13.23
CA GLY A 282 19.13 23.38 -13.46
C GLY A 282 17.92 23.93 -14.22
N PRO A 283 17.80 25.27 -14.37
CA PRO A 283 16.75 25.84 -15.19
C PRO A 283 16.82 25.23 -16.59
N PRO A 284 15.68 24.91 -17.22
CA PRO A 284 15.68 24.44 -18.59
C PRO A 284 16.51 25.44 -19.40
N ARG A 285 17.48 24.94 -20.18
CA ARG A 285 18.17 25.77 -21.17
C ARG A 285 17.09 26.30 -22.09
N VAL A 286 16.58 27.48 -21.78
CA VAL A 286 15.78 28.27 -22.71
C VAL A 286 16.78 28.59 -23.79
N THR A 287 16.79 27.77 -24.83
CA THR A 287 17.34 28.18 -26.12
C THR A 287 16.44 29.34 -26.51
N LEU A 288 16.83 30.54 -26.09
CA LEU A 288 16.31 31.78 -26.64
C LEU A 288 16.66 31.69 -28.12
N PHE A 289 15.75 31.13 -28.91
CA PHE A 289 15.59 31.50 -30.31
C PHE A 289 15.20 32.97 -30.26
N PHE A 290 16.19 33.83 -30.08
CA PHE A 290 16.12 35.16 -30.65
C PHE A 290 16.02 34.93 -32.15
N PHE A 291 14.78 34.86 -32.65
CA PHE A 291 14.49 35.29 -34.00
C PHE A 291 14.85 36.79 -34.04
N PHE A 292 16.13 37.10 -34.24
CA PHE A 292 16.47 38.33 -34.91
C PHE A 292 15.96 38.16 -36.34
N VAL A 293 14.74 38.63 -36.58
CA VAL A 293 14.35 39.10 -37.91
C VAL A 293 15.37 40.18 -38.24
N VAL A 294 16.34 39.84 -39.09
CA VAL A 294 17.25 40.83 -39.69
C VAL A 294 16.46 41.49 -40.82
N PRO A 295 16.07 42.77 -40.73
CA PRO A 295 15.74 43.51 -41.92
C PRO A 295 17.05 43.66 -42.70
N CYS A 296 17.05 43.18 -43.93
CA CYS A 296 18.15 43.38 -44.86
C CYS A 296 18.42 44.88 -45.00
N SER A 297 19.55 45.37 -44.48
CA SER A 297 20.29 46.51 -45.03
C SER A 297 21.63 46.73 -44.31
N ASN A 298 22.68 46.68 -45.12
CA ASN A 298 24.02 47.27 -44.93
C ASN A 298 24.96 46.72 -43.84
N ALA A 299 25.94 45.97 -44.34
CA ALA A 299 27.36 45.95 -44.00
C ALA A 299 27.80 46.53 -42.65
N ALA A 300 28.28 45.65 -41.75
CA ALA A 300 29.55 45.84 -41.05
C ALA A 300 30.01 44.53 -40.40
N ARG A 301 31.32 44.29 -40.51
CA ARG A 301 32.06 43.12 -40.05
C ARG A 301 32.24 43.21 -38.53
N LEU A 302 31.84 42.19 -37.77
CA LEU A 302 32.35 42.01 -36.40
C LEU A 302 32.73 40.54 -36.16
N SER A 303 34.02 40.37 -35.85
CA SER A 303 34.69 39.09 -35.65
C SER A 303 34.44 38.61 -34.22
N ILE A 304 33.89 37.40 -34.04
CA ILE A 304 33.85 36.73 -32.74
C ILE A 304 34.63 35.42 -32.87
N LYS A 305 35.82 35.40 -32.25
CA LYS A 305 36.65 34.21 -32.06
C LYS A 305 35.93 33.25 -31.10
N LEU A 306 35.41 32.15 -31.62
CA LEU A 306 35.05 30.98 -30.81
C LEU A 306 36.33 30.17 -30.52
N LYS A 307 36.78 30.21 -29.26
CA LYS A 307 37.76 29.25 -28.73
C LYS A 307 37.01 27.99 -28.30
N THR A 308 37.14 26.91 -29.06
CA THR A 308 36.82 25.54 -28.64
C THR A 308 38.09 24.81 -28.21
N PRO A 309 38.08 23.99 -27.13
CA PRO A 309 39.17 23.07 -26.86
C PRO A 309 38.98 21.76 -27.65
N LEU A 310 40.13 21.18 -28.00
CA LEU A 310 40.37 20.01 -28.82
C LEU A 310 39.70 18.73 -28.33
N ALA A 311 39.13 17.97 -29.26
CA ALA A 311 39.15 16.51 -29.23
C ALA A 311 39.47 15.99 -30.64
N ARG A 312 40.64 15.35 -30.76
CA ARG A 312 41.15 14.68 -31.97
C ARG A 312 40.17 13.60 -32.44
N LEU A 313 39.79 13.64 -33.71
CA LEU A 313 39.44 12.43 -34.46
C LEU A 313 40.42 12.30 -35.61
N VAL A 314 41.25 11.25 -35.54
CA VAL A 314 42.17 10.85 -36.61
C VAL A 314 41.35 10.10 -37.65
N LEU A 315 41.26 10.64 -38.86
CA LEU A 315 40.78 9.90 -40.04
C LEU A 315 41.91 9.84 -41.06
N LYS A 316 42.24 8.61 -41.41
CA LYS A 316 43.32 8.16 -42.28
C LYS A 316 42.94 8.46 -43.74
N ALA A 317 43.79 9.18 -44.46
CA ALA A 317 43.61 9.44 -45.88
C ALA A 317 44.17 8.26 -46.71
N SER A 318 43.40 7.78 -47.68
CA SER A 318 43.88 7.00 -48.82
C SER A 318 43.69 7.82 -50.09
N GLY A 319 44.79 8.02 -50.84
CA GLY A 319 44.94 8.89 -52.01
C GLY A 319 44.07 8.52 -53.22
N SER A 320 43.77 9.49 -54.08
CA SER A 320 44.53 9.94 -55.28
C SER A 320 44.43 8.94 -56.44
N GLY A 321 44.01 9.28 -57.66
CA GLY A 321 43.72 10.59 -58.23
C GLY A 321 43.09 10.47 -59.63
N ASP A 322 42.62 11.64 -60.07
CA ASP A 322 42.37 12.20 -61.41
C ASP A 322 41.66 11.44 -62.55
N PRO A 323 40.75 12.15 -63.25
CA PRO A 323 40.19 11.76 -64.55
C PRO A 323 40.80 12.58 -65.70
N SER A 324 41.12 11.96 -66.83
CA SER A 324 41.02 12.60 -68.17
C SER A 324 41.53 11.68 -69.29
N TRP A 325 40.65 11.50 -70.30
CA TRP A 325 40.83 11.01 -71.68
C TRP A 325 41.32 9.58 -71.93
#